data_AF-A0A6L7UVF3-F1
#
_entry.id   AF-A0A6L7UVF3-F1
#
_cell.length_a   1.000
_cell.length_b   1.000
_cell.length_c   1.000
_cell.angle_alpha   90.00
_cell.angle_beta   90.00
_cell.angle_gamma   90.00
#
_symmetry.space_group_name_H-M   'P 1'
#
loop_
_entity.id
_entity.type
_entity.pdbx_description
1 polymer ?
#
loop_
_entity_poly.entity_id
_entity_poly.type
_entity_poly.pdbx_seq_one_letter_code
_entity_poly.pdbx_strand_id
1 'polypeptide(L)'
;MGQARDFCSGLELKQHLVGKQNRLQVHHIFPKSRLRDRYHHRQVNALANFCFLTAECNGPKHIGNRLPEEYFPDYEAKHQGVLASQWIPFDSDEWTVQRYPQFLERRRELLAAAANQLLRDLREGIPAVEHLESSSAPEFLDDEERELAALDEWVVKQGLSSGEFRFELPADPSSGHPIALDLAWPEGLQAELTEPVALLLNEPAEVVAAASAAGFRCFTDAPSFHLYVLTLLGESEEAD
;
A
#
# COMPACT_ATOMS: atom_id res chain seq x y z
N MET A 1 -15.64 10.93 -18.47
CA MET A 1 -14.52 10.00 -18.75
C MET A 1 -14.10 9.33 -17.46
N GLY A 2 -13.64 8.07 -17.51
CA GLY A 2 -13.05 7.37 -16.35
C GLY A 2 -14.03 6.60 -15.46
N GLN A 3 -15.06 5.96 -16.02
CA GLN A 3 -15.94 5.05 -15.27
C GLN A 3 -15.21 3.74 -15.00
N ALA A 4 -14.31 3.74 -14.02
CA ALA A 4 -13.66 2.53 -13.52
C ALA A 4 -14.74 1.53 -13.09
N ARG A 5 -14.59 0.27 -13.49
CA ARG A 5 -15.55 -0.80 -13.17
C ARG A 5 -14.92 -1.81 -12.22
N ASP A 6 -15.73 -2.29 -11.28
CA ASP A 6 -15.37 -3.38 -10.37
C ASP A 6 -15.23 -4.69 -11.14
N PHE A 7 -14.17 -5.46 -10.89
CA PHE A 7 -13.88 -6.67 -11.66
C PHE A 7 -14.94 -7.76 -11.48
N CYS A 8 -15.49 -7.90 -10.28
CA CYS A 8 -16.38 -9.00 -9.95
C CYS A 8 -17.81 -8.78 -10.44
N SER A 9 -18.29 -7.54 -10.37
CA SER A 9 -19.65 -7.18 -10.77
C SER A 9 -19.74 -6.56 -12.16
N GLY A 10 -18.64 -6.02 -12.67
CA GLY A 10 -18.62 -5.20 -13.88
C GLY A 10 -19.39 -3.88 -13.73
N LEU A 11 -19.77 -3.47 -12.52
CA LEU A 11 -20.48 -2.22 -12.28
C LEU A 11 -19.49 -1.06 -12.09
N GLU A 12 -19.93 0.15 -12.40
CA GLU A 12 -19.13 1.36 -12.18
C GLU A 12 -18.86 1.58 -10.68
N LEU A 13 -17.60 1.85 -10.36
CA LEU A 13 -17.16 2.22 -9.02
C LEU A 13 -17.56 3.68 -8.75
N LYS A 14 -18.31 3.90 -7.67
CA LYS A 14 -18.74 5.23 -7.23
C LYS A 14 -18.36 5.43 -5.77
N GLN A 15 -18.02 6.67 -5.41
CA GLN A 15 -17.62 7.01 -4.04
C GLN A 15 -18.76 6.83 -3.02
N HIS A 16 -20.02 7.01 -3.45
CA HIS A 16 -21.22 6.93 -2.60
C HIS A 16 -21.94 5.58 -2.68
N LEU A 17 -21.22 4.46 -2.84
CA LEU A 17 -21.86 3.15 -2.79
C LEU A 17 -22.19 2.79 -1.32
N VAL A 18 -23.47 2.53 -1.04
CA VAL A 18 -23.98 2.23 0.30
C VAL A 18 -23.70 0.77 0.67
N GLY A 19 -23.18 0.53 1.88
CA GLY A 19 -22.92 -0.79 2.46
C GLY A 19 -21.43 -1.12 2.61
N LYS A 20 -21.05 -1.77 3.72
CA LYS A 20 -19.62 -2.07 4.05
C LYS A 20 -18.91 -2.87 2.96
N GLN A 21 -19.62 -3.75 2.25
CA GLN A 21 -19.07 -4.58 1.17
C GLN A 21 -18.84 -3.81 -0.14
N ASN A 22 -19.56 -2.71 -0.34
CA ASN A 22 -19.40 -1.83 -1.50
C ASN A 22 -18.39 -0.70 -1.25
N ARG A 23 -17.70 -0.72 -0.11
CA ARG A 23 -16.64 0.26 0.18
C ARG A 23 -15.51 0.09 -0.82
N LEU A 24 -15.11 1.19 -1.44
CA LEU A 24 -13.98 1.23 -2.37
C LEU A 24 -12.67 0.91 -1.63
N GLN A 25 -11.85 0.06 -2.23
CA GLN A 25 -10.53 -0.31 -1.73
C GLN A 25 -9.50 -0.20 -2.85
N VAL A 26 -8.27 0.15 -2.47
CA VAL A 26 -7.10 0.02 -3.34
C VAL A 26 -6.59 -1.41 -3.26
N HIS A 27 -6.40 -2.03 -4.41
CA HIS A 27 -5.87 -3.37 -4.56
C HIS A 27 -4.55 -3.34 -5.32
N HIS A 28 -3.57 -4.10 -4.83
CA HIS A 28 -2.34 -4.35 -5.55
C HIS A 28 -2.59 -5.41 -6.63
N ILE A 29 -2.61 -5.01 -7.89
CA ILE A 29 -2.83 -5.90 -9.04
C ILE A 29 -1.94 -7.13 -8.96
N PHE A 30 -0.65 -6.90 -8.79
CA PHE A 30 0.30 -7.94 -8.40
C PHE A 30 0.44 -7.88 -6.87
N PRO A 31 0.04 -8.95 -6.14
CA PRO A 31 0.06 -8.96 -4.69
C PRO A 31 1.48 -8.73 -4.14
N LYS A 32 1.61 -7.91 -3.09
CA LYS A 32 2.91 -7.63 -2.44
C LYS A 32 3.66 -8.93 -2.08
N SER A 33 2.95 -9.91 -1.52
CA SER A 33 3.49 -11.22 -1.11
C SER A 33 4.10 -12.04 -2.25
N ARG A 34 3.80 -11.71 -3.51
CA ARG A 34 4.35 -12.37 -4.71
C ARG A 34 5.51 -11.59 -5.34
N LEU A 35 5.72 -10.33 -4.95
CA LEU A 35 6.71 -9.43 -5.54
C LEU A 35 7.90 -9.12 -4.63
N ARG A 36 7.69 -9.11 -3.31
CA ARG A 36 8.68 -8.61 -2.32
C ARG A 36 10.05 -9.31 -2.40
N ASP A 37 10.10 -10.60 -2.75
CA ASP A 37 11.37 -11.34 -2.89
C ASP A 37 12.15 -10.99 -4.17
N ARG A 38 11.57 -10.24 -5.10
CA ARG A 38 12.09 -10.07 -6.48
C ARG A 38 12.20 -8.63 -6.93
N TYR A 39 11.41 -7.72 -6.34
CA TYR A 39 11.30 -6.33 -6.77
C TYR A 39 11.38 -5.38 -5.59
N HIS A 40 11.95 -4.19 -5.83
CA HIS A 40 12.10 -3.17 -4.79
C HIS A 40 10.75 -2.62 -4.31
N HIS A 41 10.67 -2.20 -3.04
CA HIS A 41 9.45 -1.64 -2.44
C HIS A 41 8.82 -0.53 -3.31
N ARG A 42 9.64 0.34 -3.92
CA ARG A 42 9.18 1.43 -4.81
C ARG A 42 8.43 0.91 -6.03
N GLN A 43 8.82 -0.25 -6.55
CA GLN A 43 8.11 -0.89 -7.66
C GLN A 43 6.82 -1.52 -7.14
N VAL A 44 6.90 -2.30 -6.06
CA VAL A 44 5.74 -3.00 -5.45
C VAL A 44 4.61 -2.02 -5.12
N ASN A 45 4.95 -0.88 -4.53
CA ASN A 45 4.02 0.17 -4.10
C ASN A 45 3.81 1.26 -5.17
N ALA A 46 4.19 1.01 -6.43
CA ALA A 46 3.96 1.97 -7.50
C ALA A 46 2.46 2.15 -7.76
N LEU A 47 2.04 3.38 -8.04
CA LEU A 47 0.66 3.69 -8.47
C LEU A 47 0.19 2.80 -9.63
N ALA A 48 1.11 2.47 -10.55
CA ALA A 48 0.84 1.58 -11.68
C ALA A 48 0.59 0.12 -11.28
N ASN A 49 0.82 -0.28 -10.02
CA ASN A 49 0.41 -1.57 -9.47
C ASN A 49 -0.95 -1.53 -8.77
N PHE A 50 -1.64 -0.38 -8.72
CA PHE A 50 -2.90 -0.25 -7.98
C PHE A 50 -4.12 -0.26 -8.90
N CYS A 51 -5.20 -0.91 -8.47
CA CYS A 51 -6.52 -0.71 -9.04
C CYS A 51 -7.54 -0.51 -7.92
N PHE A 52 -8.73 -0.07 -8.27
CA PHE A 52 -9.83 0.10 -7.34
C PHE A 52 -10.80 -1.08 -7.45
N LEU A 53 -11.24 -1.59 -6.31
CA LEU A 53 -12.21 -2.68 -6.21
C LEU A 53 -13.17 -2.42 -5.07
N THR A 54 -14.32 -3.10 -5.08
CA THR A 54 -15.14 -3.22 -3.87
C THR A 54 -14.46 -4.13 -2.84
N ALA A 55 -14.75 -3.91 -1.56
CA ALA A 55 -14.24 -4.76 -0.47
C ALA A 55 -14.59 -6.24 -0.63
N GLU A 56 -15.77 -6.54 -1.19
CA GLU A 56 -16.15 -7.92 -1.54
C GLU A 56 -15.23 -8.50 -2.61
N CYS A 57 -15.03 -7.79 -3.72
CA CYS A 57 -14.20 -8.27 -4.82
C CYS A 57 -12.71 -8.40 -4.44
N ASN A 58 -12.19 -7.49 -3.62
CA ASN A 58 -10.81 -7.55 -3.12
C ASN A 58 -10.58 -8.74 -2.17
N GLY A 59 -11.63 -9.24 -1.53
CA GLY A 59 -11.53 -10.28 -0.51
C GLY A 59 -10.98 -11.63 -1.01
N PRO A 60 -10.51 -12.51 -0.10
CA PRO A 60 -9.86 -13.78 -0.42
C PRO A 60 -10.78 -14.80 -1.13
N LYS A 61 -12.10 -14.58 -1.13
CA LYS A 61 -13.07 -15.42 -1.83
C LYS A 61 -13.10 -15.17 -3.35
N HIS A 62 -12.57 -14.02 -3.79
CA HIS A 62 -12.64 -13.58 -5.19
C HIS A 62 -11.23 -13.42 -5.77
N ILE A 63 -10.56 -12.31 -5.48
CA ILE A 63 -9.21 -12.01 -5.99
C ILE A 63 -8.16 -12.33 -4.93
N GLY A 64 -8.17 -11.63 -3.79
CA GLY A 64 -7.18 -11.83 -2.73
C GLY A 64 -5.73 -11.73 -3.24
N ASN A 65 -4.92 -12.76 -3.00
CA ASN A 65 -3.50 -12.82 -3.39
C ASN A 65 -3.23 -13.62 -4.69
N ARG A 66 -4.23 -13.72 -5.57
CA ARG A 66 -4.07 -14.33 -6.91
C ARG A 66 -3.22 -13.45 -7.81
N LEU A 67 -2.48 -14.06 -8.72
CA LEU A 67 -1.68 -13.35 -9.72
C LEU A 67 -2.56 -12.90 -10.89
N PRO A 68 -2.23 -11.76 -11.55
CA PRO A 68 -2.97 -11.26 -12.70
C PRO A 68 -3.18 -12.31 -13.81
N GLU A 69 -2.15 -13.09 -14.13
CA GLU A 69 -2.24 -14.20 -15.09
C GLU A 69 -3.33 -15.23 -14.74
N GLU A 70 -3.69 -15.36 -13.46
CA GLU A 70 -4.72 -16.29 -12.99
C GLU A 70 -6.12 -15.69 -13.03
N TYR A 71 -6.31 -14.41 -12.74
CA TYR A 71 -7.65 -13.82 -12.54
C TYR A 71 -8.08 -12.83 -13.63
N PHE A 72 -7.16 -12.17 -14.33
CA PHE A 72 -7.52 -11.28 -15.44
C PHE A 72 -8.31 -11.98 -16.55
N PRO A 73 -7.92 -13.19 -17.03
CA PRO A 73 -8.71 -13.89 -18.05
C PRO A 73 -10.16 -14.16 -17.60
N ASP A 74 -10.34 -14.56 -16.33
CA ASP A 74 -11.65 -14.90 -15.77
C ASP A 74 -12.60 -13.70 -15.76
N TYR A 75 -12.13 -12.55 -15.30
CA TYR A 75 -12.97 -11.36 -15.13
C TYR A 75 -13.18 -10.60 -16.44
N GLU A 76 -12.19 -10.58 -17.33
CA GLU A 76 -12.39 -10.01 -18.65
C GLU A 76 -13.41 -10.84 -19.46
N ALA A 77 -13.37 -12.17 -19.36
CA ALA A 77 -14.34 -13.04 -20.02
C ALA A 77 -15.77 -12.84 -19.47
N LYS A 78 -15.91 -12.59 -18.16
CA LYS A 78 -17.22 -12.31 -17.53
C LYS A 78 -17.73 -10.89 -17.84
N HIS A 79 -16.82 -9.93 -17.88
CA HIS A 79 -17.12 -8.51 -18.00
C HIS A 79 -16.14 -7.87 -18.97
N GLN A 80 -16.47 -7.92 -20.26
CA GLN A 80 -15.63 -7.36 -21.31
C GLN A 80 -15.33 -5.86 -21.06
N GLY A 81 -14.07 -5.48 -21.20
CA GLY A 81 -13.56 -4.13 -21.01
C GLY A 81 -13.37 -3.71 -19.56
N VAL A 82 -13.49 -4.63 -18.59
CA VAL A 82 -13.36 -4.29 -17.17
C VAL A 82 -11.92 -3.91 -16.82
N LEU A 83 -10.92 -4.58 -17.41
CA LEU A 83 -9.51 -4.21 -17.22
C LEU A 83 -9.19 -2.86 -17.88
N ALA A 84 -9.68 -2.65 -19.10
CA ALA A 84 -9.50 -1.40 -19.84
C ALA A 84 -10.15 -0.20 -19.14
N SER A 85 -11.24 -0.41 -18.40
CA SER A 85 -11.91 0.64 -17.62
C SER A 85 -11.02 1.27 -16.54
N GLN A 86 -9.97 0.55 -16.10
CA GLN A 86 -8.98 1.00 -15.12
C GLN A 86 -7.57 1.13 -15.72
N TRP A 87 -7.49 1.29 -17.04
CA TRP A 87 -6.24 1.48 -17.80
C TRP A 87 -5.20 0.38 -17.56
N ILE A 88 -5.65 -0.87 -17.47
CA ILE A 88 -4.77 -2.03 -17.32
C ILE A 88 -4.33 -2.52 -18.72
N PRO A 89 -3.03 -2.78 -18.93
CA PRO A 89 -2.53 -3.40 -20.17
C PRO A 89 -3.22 -4.74 -20.46
N PHE A 90 -3.66 -4.92 -21.70
CA PHE A 90 -4.38 -6.12 -22.13
C PHE A 90 -3.47 -7.27 -22.59
N ASP A 91 -2.16 -7.02 -22.71
CA ASP A 91 -1.22 -8.02 -23.21
C ASP A 91 -1.02 -9.11 -22.16
N SER A 92 -1.53 -10.32 -22.43
CA SER A 92 -1.47 -11.45 -21.50
C SER A 92 -0.05 -11.85 -21.12
N ASP A 93 0.91 -11.61 -22.03
CA ASP A 93 2.29 -11.97 -21.75
C ASP A 93 2.88 -11.06 -20.65
N GLU A 94 2.36 -9.84 -20.47
CA GLU A 94 2.78 -8.89 -19.43
C GLU A 94 2.17 -9.18 -18.04
N TRP A 95 1.24 -10.13 -17.92
CA TRP A 95 0.55 -10.42 -16.65
C TRP A 95 1.34 -11.34 -15.70
N THR A 96 2.55 -11.73 -16.11
CA THR A 96 3.42 -12.62 -15.35
C THR A 96 4.31 -11.83 -14.39
N VAL A 97 4.69 -12.44 -13.26
CA VAL A 97 5.60 -11.81 -12.29
C VAL A 97 6.93 -11.42 -12.93
N GLN A 98 7.45 -12.24 -13.84
CA GLN A 98 8.74 -12.03 -14.51
C GLN A 98 8.74 -10.77 -15.39
N ARG A 99 7.58 -10.42 -15.97
CA ARG A 99 7.41 -9.24 -16.81
C ARG A 99 6.76 -8.06 -16.07
N TYR A 100 6.76 -8.11 -14.74
CA TYR A 100 6.22 -7.05 -13.89
C TYR A 100 6.80 -5.64 -14.19
N PRO A 101 8.12 -5.46 -14.44
CA PRO A 101 8.65 -4.15 -14.82
C PRO A 101 8.04 -3.59 -16.12
N GLN A 102 7.83 -4.45 -17.13
CA GLN A 102 7.21 -4.09 -18.39
C GLN A 102 5.73 -3.73 -18.19
N PHE A 103 5.01 -4.49 -17.36
CA PHE A 103 3.64 -4.16 -16.97
C PHE A 103 3.55 -2.76 -16.35
N LEU A 104 4.43 -2.44 -15.38
CA LEU A 104 4.47 -1.12 -14.75
C LEU A 104 4.74 -0.01 -15.78
N GLU A 105 5.68 -0.22 -16.70
CA GLU A 105 5.97 0.72 -17.78
C GLU A 105 4.76 0.97 -18.65
N ARG A 106 4.14 -0.09 -19.18
CA ARG A 106 2.99 0.01 -20.06
C ARG A 106 1.79 0.66 -19.37
N ARG A 107 1.57 0.32 -18.10
CA ARG A 107 0.49 0.92 -17.31
C ARG A 107 0.73 2.39 -17.01
N ARG A 108 1.97 2.83 -16.77
CA ARG A 108 2.30 4.26 -16.63
C ARG A 108 1.97 5.05 -17.88
N GLU A 109 2.26 4.52 -19.06
CA GLU A 109 1.92 5.18 -20.33
C GLU A 109 0.41 5.38 -20.47
N LEU A 110 -0.40 4.34 -20.17
CA LEU A 110 -1.86 4.41 -20.24
C LEU A 110 -2.43 5.42 -19.25
N LEU A 111 -1.97 5.39 -17.99
CA LEU A 111 -2.39 6.33 -16.95
C LEU A 111 -2.00 7.76 -17.31
N ALA A 112 -0.77 7.99 -17.78
CA ALA A 112 -0.30 9.31 -18.19
C ALA A 112 -1.10 9.84 -19.39
N ALA A 113 -1.40 8.99 -20.38
CA ALA A 113 -2.23 9.38 -21.52
C ALA A 113 -3.65 9.79 -21.09
N ALA A 114 -4.27 9.03 -20.19
CA ALA A 114 -5.59 9.32 -19.64
C ALA A 114 -5.62 10.60 -18.81
N ALA A 115 -4.64 10.80 -17.92
CA ALA A 115 -4.51 12.02 -17.12
C ALA A 115 -4.31 13.25 -18.01
N ASN A 116 -3.43 13.15 -19.01
CA ASN A 116 -3.21 14.23 -19.97
C ASN A 116 -4.45 14.54 -20.81
N GLN A 117 -5.26 13.54 -21.15
CA GLN A 117 -6.53 13.78 -21.84
C GLN A 117 -7.52 14.53 -20.95
N LEU A 118 -7.66 14.12 -19.70
CA LEU A 118 -8.52 14.81 -18.73
C LEU A 118 -8.11 16.29 -18.57
N LEU A 119 -6.81 16.57 -18.45
CA LEU A 119 -6.30 17.93 -18.35
C LEU A 119 -6.59 18.77 -19.61
N ARG A 120 -6.52 18.16 -20.80
CA ARG A 120 -6.90 18.83 -22.06
C ARG A 120 -8.39 19.16 -22.10
N ASP A 121 -9.24 18.20 -21.75
CA ASP A 121 -10.70 18.37 -21.74
C ASP A 121 -11.13 19.49 -20.79
N LEU A 122 -10.52 19.54 -19.59
CA LEU A 122 -10.73 20.61 -18.60
C LEU A 122 -10.28 21.98 -19.13
N ARG A 123 -9.13 22.04 -19.79
CA ARG A 123 -8.60 23.28 -20.38
C ARG A 123 -9.50 23.81 -21.51
N GLU A 124 -10.13 22.92 -22.26
CA GLU A 124 -10.99 23.27 -23.41
C GLU A 124 -12.43 23.65 -22.99
N GLY A 125 -12.71 23.70 -21.68
CA GLY A 125 -13.99 24.19 -21.16
C GLY A 125 -15.13 23.20 -21.30
N ILE A 126 -14.84 21.93 -21.52
CA ILE A 126 -15.84 20.86 -21.39
C ILE A 126 -16.18 20.79 -19.89
N PRO A 127 -17.46 20.88 -19.48
CA PRO A 127 -17.84 20.83 -18.07
C PRO A 127 -17.61 19.41 -17.57
N ALA A 128 -16.38 19.12 -17.15
CA ALA A 128 -16.04 17.90 -16.47
C ALA A 128 -15.94 18.21 -14.99
N VAL A 129 -16.71 17.43 -14.24
CA VAL A 129 -16.76 17.34 -12.77
C VAL A 129 -17.69 18.36 -12.10
N GLU A 130 -18.95 17.95 -11.93
CA GLU A 130 -19.81 18.49 -10.87
C GLU A 130 -19.08 18.25 -9.54
N HIS A 131 -18.69 19.36 -8.88
CA HIS A 131 -18.10 19.41 -7.54
C HIS A 131 -17.09 18.30 -7.22
N LEU A 132 -15.80 18.57 -7.45
CA LEU A 132 -14.74 18.01 -6.60
C LEU A 132 -14.96 18.57 -5.20
N GLU A 133 -15.90 18.01 -4.45
CA GLU A 133 -15.86 18.17 -3.01
C GLU A 133 -14.51 17.61 -2.56
N SER A 134 -13.75 18.43 -1.86
CA SER A 134 -12.58 18.00 -1.10
C SER A 134 -13.05 17.08 0.02
N SER A 135 -13.53 15.88 -0.33
CA SER A 135 -13.60 14.80 0.63
C SER A 135 -12.14 14.45 0.93
N SER A 136 -11.75 14.42 2.21
CA SER A 136 -10.52 13.76 2.63
C SER A 136 -10.41 12.47 1.83
N ALA A 137 -9.36 12.33 1.00
CA ALA A 137 -9.12 11.10 0.27
C ALA A 137 -9.32 9.96 1.28
N PRO A 138 -10.14 8.94 0.97
CA PRO A 138 -10.25 7.80 1.87
C PRO A 138 -8.83 7.40 2.24
N GLU A 139 -8.54 7.23 3.53
CA GLU A 139 -7.26 6.70 3.98
C GLU A 139 -7.16 5.28 3.41
N PHE A 140 -6.66 5.19 2.18
CA PHE A 140 -6.44 3.95 1.46
C PHE A 140 -5.15 3.35 1.97
N LEU A 141 -5.11 3.08 3.27
CA LEU A 141 -4.00 2.38 3.88
C LEU A 141 -4.01 0.97 3.33
N ASP A 142 -2.87 0.53 2.80
CA ASP A 142 -2.70 -0.87 2.44
C ASP A 142 -2.60 -1.75 3.72
N ASP A 143 -2.54 -3.06 3.55
CA ASP A 143 -2.59 -3.99 4.70
C ASP A 143 -1.43 -3.78 5.69
N GLU A 144 -0.26 -3.36 5.19
CA GLU A 144 0.94 -3.12 5.99
C GLU A 144 0.84 -1.80 6.77
N GLU A 145 0.36 -0.73 6.12
CA GLU A 145 0.09 0.53 6.83
C GLU A 145 -0.99 0.37 7.91
N ARG A 146 -2.00 -0.48 7.68
CA ARG A 146 -3.00 -0.80 8.70
C ARG A 146 -2.41 -1.59 9.86
N GLU A 147 -1.47 -2.50 9.59
CA GLU A 147 -0.77 -3.24 10.64
C GLU A 147 0.09 -2.30 11.49
N LEU A 148 0.86 -1.41 10.87
CA LEU A 148 1.64 -0.38 11.57
C LEU A 148 0.76 0.54 12.41
N ALA A 149 -0.36 1.01 11.85
CA ALA A 149 -1.31 1.86 12.57
C ALA A 149 -1.97 1.14 13.76
N ALA A 150 -2.34 -0.14 13.61
CA ALA A 150 -2.89 -0.92 14.70
C ALA A 150 -1.88 -1.17 15.82
N LEU A 151 -0.59 -1.35 15.46
CA LEU A 151 0.50 -1.51 16.43
C LEU A 151 0.75 -0.21 17.19
N ASP A 152 0.80 0.94 16.50
CA ASP A 152 0.96 2.23 17.16
C ASP A 152 -0.20 2.53 18.12
N GLU A 153 -1.45 2.29 17.67
CA GLU A 153 -2.63 2.45 18.53
C GLU A 153 -2.57 1.54 19.76
N TRP A 154 -2.07 0.31 19.61
CA TRP A 154 -1.87 -0.61 20.72
C TRP A 154 -0.79 -0.11 21.70
N VAL A 155 0.36 0.38 21.20
CA VAL A 155 1.44 0.98 22.01
C VAL A 155 0.90 2.14 22.85
N VAL A 156 0.12 3.04 22.24
CA VAL A 156 -0.51 4.18 22.94
C VAL A 156 -1.48 3.69 24.02
N LYS A 157 -2.24 2.62 23.77
CA LYS A 157 -3.14 2.02 24.77
C LYS A 157 -2.39 1.44 25.97
N GLN A 158 -1.13 1.03 25.82
CA GLN A 158 -0.26 0.63 26.92
C GLN A 158 0.32 1.83 27.71
N GLY A 159 0.00 3.07 27.32
CA GLY A 159 0.51 4.28 27.96
C GLY A 159 1.91 4.70 27.49
N LEU A 160 2.39 4.14 26.39
CA LEU A 160 3.66 4.50 25.76
C LEU A 160 3.46 5.60 24.70
N SER A 161 4.57 6.17 24.23
CA SER A 161 4.55 7.24 23.22
C SER A 161 4.09 6.72 21.86
N SER A 162 3.36 7.53 21.09
CA SER A 162 3.04 7.23 19.68
C SER A 162 4.30 7.39 18.82
N GLY A 163 4.43 6.55 17.80
CA GLY A 163 5.53 6.55 16.85
C GLY A 163 5.32 7.54 15.71
N GLU A 164 6.44 7.90 15.08
CA GLU A 164 6.49 8.75 13.90
C GLU A 164 6.47 7.89 12.63
N PHE A 165 5.42 8.05 11.83
CA PHE A 165 5.29 7.36 10.55
C PHE A 165 6.20 8.00 9.50
N ARG A 166 6.84 7.16 8.66
CA ARG A 166 7.74 7.59 7.58
C ARG A 166 8.86 8.51 8.08
N PHE A 167 9.44 8.16 9.21
CA PHE A 167 10.52 8.94 9.81
C PHE A 167 11.75 8.92 8.91
N GLU A 168 12.19 10.09 8.45
CA GLU A 168 13.35 10.20 7.57
C GLU A 168 14.65 10.23 8.39
N LEU A 169 15.56 9.31 8.09
CA LEU A 169 16.91 9.35 8.63
C LEU A 169 17.67 10.56 8.06
N PRO A 170 18.52 11.23 8.87
CA PRO A 170 19.40 12.28 8.38
C PRO A 170 20.24 11.76 7.20
N ALA A 171 20.22 12.50 6.08
CA ALA A 171 20.83 12.05 4.84
C ALA A 171 22.34 11.76 5.01
N ASP A 172 22.76 10.55 4.64
CA ASP A 172 24.17 10.25 4.39
C ASP A 172 24.59 10.99 3.10
N PRO A 173 25.66 11.81 3.13
CA PRO A 173 26.18 12.50 1.95
C PRO A 173 26.47 11.59 0.75
N SER A 174 26.60 10.28 0.95
CA SER A 174 26.95 9.30 -0.08
C SER A 174 25.76 8.60 -0.76
N SER A 175 24.56 8.57 -0.17
CA SER A 175 23.44 7.76 -0.68
C SER A 175 22.45 8.51 -1.58
N GLY A 176 22.46 9.84 -1.57
CA GLY A 176 21.70 10.70 -2.48
C GLY A 176 20.17 10.68 -2.33
N HIS A 177 19.61 9.78 -1.51
CA HIS A 177 18.19 9.67 -1.22
C HIS A 177 17.96 9.49 0.29
N PRO A 178 16.99 10.21 0.89
CA PRO A 178 16.61 9.97 2.28
C PRO A 178 16.06 8.55 2.42
N ILE A 179 16.47 7.87 3.50
CA ILE A 179 15.92 6.58 3.91
C ILE A 179 14.81 6.88 4.90
N ALA A 180 13.60 6.43 4.59
CA ALA A 180 12.45 6.55 5.49
C ALA A 180 12.22 5.24 6.24
N LEU A 181 11.95 5.34 7.53
CA LEU A 181 11.56 4.25 8.42
C LEU A 181 10.04 4.23 8.52
N ASP A 182 9.42 3.05 8.45
CA ASP A 182 7.95 2.95 8.42
C ASP A 182 7.29 3.55 9.66
N LEU A 183 7.76 3.13 10.84
CA LEU A 183 7.33 3.64 12.13
C LEU A 183 8.54 3.69 13.08
N ALA A 184 8.82 4.86 13.65
CA ALA A 184 9.98 5.07 14.50
C ALA A 184 9.63 5.79 15.80
N TRP A 185 10.37 5.48 16.86
CA TRP A 185 10.41 6.19 18.13
C TRP A 185 11.84 6.72 18.34
N PRO A 186 12.17 7.92 17.83
CA PRO A 186 13.52 8.47 17.90
C PRO A 186 14.01 8.69 19.33
N GLU A 187 13.10 9.01 20.26
CA GLU A 187 13.38 9.17 21.70
C GLU A 187 13.12 7.89 22.50
N GLY A 188 12.84 6.78 21.82
CA GLY A 188 12.38 5.52 22.42
C GLY A 188 10.88 5.49 22.74
N LEU A 189 10.35 4.30 23.03
CA LEU A 189 8.96 4.09 23.43
C LEU A 189 8.60 4.81 24.74
N GLN A 190 9.55 4.80 25.68
CA GLN A 190 9.57 5.62 26.87
C GLN A 190 10.68 6.64 26.71
N ALA A 191 10.31 7.91 26.51
CA ALA A 191 11.25 9.00 26.30
C ALA A 191 12.36 8.97 27.36
N GLU A 192 13.62 9.00 26.91
CA GLU A 192 14.84 9.00 27.73
C GLU A 192 15.10 7.70 28.55
N LEU A 193 14.19 6.73 28.56
CA LEU A 193 14.32 5.48 29.32
C LEU A 193 14.64 4.27 28.44
N THR A 194 14.19 4.31 27.19
CA THR A 194 14.43 3.26 26.19
C THR A 194 15.30 3.77 25.06
N GLU A 195 16.05 2.87 24.43
CA GLU A 195 16.78 3.19 23.20
C GLU A 195 15.81 3.54 22.05
N PRO A 196 16.25 4.29 21.02
CA PRO A 196 15.44 4.55 19.84
C PRO A 196 14.98 3.25 19.19
N VAL A 197 13.71 3.17 18.78
CA VAL A 197 13.13 1.94 18.22
C VAL A 197 12.57 2.20 16.83
N ALA A 198 12.78 1.28 15.90
CA ALA A 198 12.16 1.34 14.58
C ALA A 198 11.46 0.01 14.27
N LEU A 199 10.23 0.09 13.79
CA LEU A 199 9.50 -1.03 13.23
C LEU A 199 9.50 -0.86 11.70
N LEU A 200 10.09 -1.83 11.00
CA LEU A 200 10.38 -1.80 9.57
C LEU A 200 9.79 -3.06 8.93
N LEU A 201 8.50 -3.00 8.59
CA LEU A 201 7.81 -4.17 8.07
C LEU A 201 8.18 -4.34 6.60
N ASN A 202 8.72 -5.52 6.26
CA ASN A 202 9.04 -5.89 4.88
C ASN A 202 10.03 -4.97 4.16
N GLU A 203 10.86 -4.24 4.90
CA GLU A 203 11.92 -3.40 4.35
C GLU A 203 13.18 -4.21 4.00
N PRO A 204 13.96 -3.81 2.97
CA PRO A 204 15.16 -4.51 2.59
C PRO A 204 16.24 -4.37 3.68
N ALA A 205 17.17 -5.32 3.71
CA ALA A 205 18.25 -5.34 4.70
C ALA A 205 19.08 -4.04 4.74
N GLU A 206 19.16 -3.32 3.61
CA GLU A 206 19.83 -2.02 3.53
C GLU A 206 19.16 -0.95 4.41
N VAL A 207 17.83 -0.90 4.46
CA VAL A 207 17.07 0.05 5.29
C VAL A 207 17.22 -0.31 6.77
N VAL A 208 17.12 -1.60 7.11
CA VAL A 208 17.35 -2.09 8.48
C VAL A 208 18.78 -1.81 8.95
N ALA A 209 19.77 -2.01 8.07
CA ALA A 209 21.16 -1.70 8.36
C ALA A 209 21.40 -0.19 8.56
N ALA A 210 20.77 0.66 7.74
CA ALA A 210 20.84 2.10 7.90
C ALA A 210 20.21 2.58 9.21
N ALA A 211 19.04 2.06 9.57
CA ALA A 211 18.38 2.35 10.83
C ALA A 211 19.22 1.91 12.04
N SER A 212 19.77 0.69 11.98
CA SER A 212 20.68 0.18 13.01
C SER A 212 21.95 1.04 13.13
N ALA A 213 22.53 1.47 12.01
CA ALA A 213 23.69 2.37 11.99
C ALA A 213 23.38 3.76 12.56
N ALA A 214 22.12 4.22 12.44
CA ALA A 214 21.61 5.44 13.05
C ALA A 214 21.27 5.29 14.54
N GLY A 215 21.47 4.10 15.13
CA GLY A 215 21.26 3.84 16.56
C GLY A 215 19.88 3.32 16.94
N PHE A 216 19.04 2.95 15.97
CA PHE A 216 17.74 2.37 16.23
C PHE A 216 17.81 0.86 16.48
N ARG A 217 17.11 0.39 17.51
CA ARG A 217 16.75 -1.01 17.63
C ARG A 217 15.66 -1.34 16.61
N CYS A 218 16.00 -2.17 15.63
CA CYS A 218 15.12 -2.48 14.52
C CYS A 218 14.31 -3.77 14.76
N PHE A 219 13.02 -3.73 14.46
CA PHE A 219 12.12 -4.87 14.40
C PHE A 219 11.58 -5.01 12.99
N THR A 220 11.56 -6.24 12.46
CA THR A 220 11.11 -6.52 11.08
C THR A 220 9.74 -7.20 11.00
N ASP A 221 9.16 -7.52 12.15
CA ASP A 221 7.88 -8.21 12.28
C ASP A 221 7.13 -7.77 13.54
N ALA A 222 5.79 -7.77 13.45
CA ALA A 222 4.92 -7.36 14.54
C ALA A 222 5.04 -8.23 15.81
N PRO A 223 5.15 -9.58 15.73
CA PRO A 223 5.27 -10.42 16.92
C PRO A 223 6.50 -10.10 17.77
N SER A 224 7.67 -9.92 17.15
CA SER A 224 8.92 -9.59 17.85
C SER A 224 8.85 -8.23 18.52
N PHE A 225 8.19 -7.26 17.89
CA PHE A 225 7.95 -5.93 18.48
C PHE A 225 6.99 -6.00 19.67
N HIS A 226 5.88 -6.74 19.55
CA HIS A 226 4.95 -6.95 20.66
C HIS A 226 5.62 -7.55 21.90
N LEU A 227 6.42 -8.61 21.71
CA LEU A 227 7.14 -9.26 22.80
C LEU A 227 8.11 -8.31 23.50
N TYR A 228 8.78 -7.45 22.73
CA TYR A 228 9.65 -6.43 23.29
C TYR A 228 8.88 -5.43 24.15
N VAL A 229 7.75 -4.92 23.67
CA VAL A 229 6.91 -3.98 24.42
C VAL A 229 6.36 -4.62 25.70
N LEU A 230 5.89 -5.87 25.65
CA LEU A 230 5.42 -6.60 26.84
C LEU A 230 6.54 -6.80 27.87
N THR A 231 7.75 -7.12 27.39
CA THR A 231 8.93 -7.26 28.25
C THR A 231 9.28 -5.93 28.92
N LEU A 232 9.17 -4.79 28.21
CA LEU A 232 9.38 -3.46 28.77
C LEU A 232 8.36 -3.11 29.87
N LEU A 233 7.11 -3.53 29.72
CA LEU A 233 6.04 -3.30 30.69
C LEU A 233 6.11 -4.25 31.90
N GLY A 234 6.99 -5.26 31.86
CA GLY A 234 7.09 -6.27 32.90
C GLY A 234 5.96 -7.31 32.86
N GLU A 235 5.21 -7.37 31.77
CA GLU A 235 4.17 -8.36 31.52
C GLU A 235 4.78 -9.55 30.76
N SER A 236 5.44 -10.46 31.48
CA SER A 236 5.72 -11.79 30.92
C SER A 236 4.41 -12.56 30.83
N GLU A 237 4.11 -13.16 29.67
CA GLU A 237 2.99 -14.10 29.51
C GLU A 237 2.98 -15.08 30.69
N GLU A 238 2.00 -14.93 31.59
CA GLU A 238 1.57 -16.04 32.43
C GLU A 238 0.98 -17.06 31.46
N ALA A 239 1.83 -17.99 31.05
CA ALA A 239 1.42 -19.22 30.38
C ALA A 239 0.56 -20.01 31.37
N ASP A 240 -0.74 -20.04 31.13
CA ASP A 240 -1.71 -20.99 31.70
C ASP A 240 -2.51 -21.65 30.56
#